data_AF-B5JFJ9-F1
#
_entry.id   AF-B5JFJ9-F1
#
_cell.length_a   1.000
_cell.length_b   1.000
_cell.length_c   1.000
_cell.angle_alpha   90.00
_cell.angle_beta   90.00
_cell.angle_gamma   90.00
#
_symmetry.space_group_name_H-M   'P 1'
#
loop_
_entity.id
_entity.type
_entity.pdbx_description
1 polymer ?
#
loop_
_entity_poly.entity_id
_entity_poly.type
_entity_poly.pdbx_seq_one_letter_code
_entity_poly.pdbx_strand_id
1 'polypeptide(L)' 'MNSGEITCPYCWQTISIEELSPSSENVELVMDCEVCCRPIRVTAYWPDGDTGEPVYEVEPES' A
#
# COMPACT_ATOMS: atom_id res chain seq x y z
N MET A 1 8.72 -9.55 -8.87
CA MET A 1 7.45 -9.84 -8.18
C MET A 1 7.60 -9.34 -6.76
N ASN A 2 7.28 -8.07 -6.51
CA ASN A 2 7.32 -7.50 -5.16
C ASN A 2 5.89 -7.55 -4.61
N SER A 3 5.68 -8.36 -3.57
CA SER A 3 4.41 -8.46 -2.85
C SER A 3 4.56 -7.73 -1.51
N GLY A 4 3.64 -6.84 -1.20
CA GLY A 4 3.56 -6.14 0.09
C GLY A 4 2.33 -6.55 0.88
N GLU A 5 2.36 -6.32 2.20
CA GLU A 5 1.20 -6.49 3.06
C GLU A 5 0.89 -5.17 3.76
N ILE A 6 -0.37 -4.75 3.69
CA ILE A 6 -0.88 -3.56 4.38
C ILE A 6 -2.00 -3.96 5.33
N THR A 7 -2.21 -3.18 6.38
CA THR A 7 -3.31 -3.41 7.32
C THR A 7 -4.35 -2.31 7.18
N CYS A 8 -5.60 -2.68 6.93
CA CYS A 8 -6.70 -1.72 6.84
C CYS A 8 -6.97 -1.06 8.21
N PRO A 9 -6.98 0.28 8.32
CA PRO A 9 -7.19 0.99 9.58
C PRO A 9 -8.63 0.91 10.12
N TYR A 10 -9.58 0.45 9.30
CA TYR A 10 -11.00 0.36 9.69
C TYR A 10 -11.38 -0.99 10.29
N CYS A 11 -11.01 -2.08 9.62
CA CYS A 11 -11.39 -3.43 10.01
C CYS A 11 -10.21 -4.31 10.43
N TRP A 12 -8.98 -3.76 10.41
CA TRP A 12 -7.75 -4.45 10.82
C TRP A 12 -7.45 -5.71 10.02
N GLN A 13 -7.88 -5.75 8.77
CA GLN A 13 -7.60 -6.86 7.86
C GLN A 13 -6.29 -6.62 7.11
N THR A 14 -5.49 -7.67 6.97
CA THR A 14 -4.30 -7.66 6.13
C THR A 14 -4.71 -7.82 4.68
N ILE A 15 -4.23 -6.92 3.82
CA ILE A 15 -4.46 -6.92 2.38
C ILE A 15 -3.10 -7.03 1.70
N SER A 16 -3.01 -7.92 0.71
CA SER A 16 -1.79 -8.09 -0.07
C SER A 16 -1.79 -7.14 -1.27
N ILE A 17 -0.74 -6.36 -1.43
CA ILE A 17 -0.47 -5.55 -2.61
C ILE A 17 0.42 -6.37 -3.52
N GLU A 18 -0.12 -6.83 -4.65
CA GLU A 18 0.63 -7.50 -5.69
C GLU A 18 0.94 -6.53 -6.84
N GLU A 19 2.07 -6.75 -7.52
CA GLU A 19 2.44 -6.03 -8.75
C GLU A 19 2.79 -4.53 -8.61
N LEU A 20 3.29 -4.10 -7.44
CA LEU A 20 3.86 -2.76 -7.34
C LEU A 20 5.24 -2.71 -8.02
N SER A 21 5.36 -1.89 -9.06
CA SER A 21 6.64 -1.66 -9.74
C SER A 21 7.47 -0.66 -8.96
N PRO A 22 8.78 -0.90 -8.78
CA PRO A 22 9.66 0.08 -8.17
C PRO A 22 9.61 1.39 -8.96
N SER A 23 9.49 2.49 -8.22
CA SER A 23 9.63 3.83 -8.76
C SER A 23 10.56 4.66 -7.90
N SER A 24 11.28 5.58 -8.55
CA SER A 24 12.12 6.56 -7.86
C SER A 24 11.31 7.65 -7.12
N GLU A 25 9.99 7.69 -7.31
CA GLU A 25 9.06 8.59 -6.63
C GLU A 25 8.05 7.82 -5.76
N ASN A 26 7.40 8.52 -4.83
CA ASN A 26 6.33 7.95 -4.02
C ASN A 26 5.10 7.62 -4.90
N VAL A 27 4.54 6.43 -4.72
CA VAL A 27 3.32 5.99 -5.39
C VAL A 27 2.17 6.11 -4.41
N GLU A 28 1.28 7.07 -4.66
CA GLU A 28 0.02 7.18 -3.95
C GLU A 28 -1.08 6.42 -4.71
N LEU A 29 -1.75 5.52 -4.01
CA LEU A 29 -2.90 4.79 -4.52
C LEU A 29 -4.06 4.86 -3.52
N VAL A 30 -5.26 4.99 -4.06
CA VAL A 30 -6.50 4.90 -3.29
C VAL A 30 -7.19 3.62 -3.70
N MET A 31 -7.50 2.77 -2.73
CA MET A 31 -8.17 1.49 -2.96
C MET A 31 -9.23 1.25 -1.89
N ASP A 32 -10.28 0.54 -2.22
CA ASP A 32 -11.25 0.09 -1.22
C ASP A 32 -10.76 -1.18 -0.53
N CYS A 33 -10.92 -1.25 0.79
CA CYS A 33 -10.68 -2.48 1.51
C CYS A 33 -11.66 -3.58 1.05
N GLU A 34 -11.14 -4.73 0.62
CA GLU A 34 -11.95 -5.86 0.10
C GLU A 34 -12.89 -6.49 1.15
N VAL A 35 -12.69 -6.18 2.44
CA VAL A 35 -13.50 -6.73 3.54
C VAL A 35 -14.57 -5.76 4.01
N CYS A 36 -14.21 -4.50 4.24
CA CYS A 36 -15.15 -3.50 4.78
C CYS A 36 -15.62 -2.46 3.77
N CYS A 37 -15.17 -2.53 2.51
CA CYS A 37 -15.52 -1.61 1.42
C CYS A 37 -15.37 -0.13 1.80
N ARG A 38 -14.30 0.20 2.56
CA ARG A 38 -13.97 1.58 2.92
C ARG A 38 -12.72 2.01 2.17
N PRO A 39 -12.70 3.25 1.64
CA PRO A 39 -11.56 3.75 0.90
C PRO A 39 -10.36 3.95 1.83
N ILE A 40 -9.23 3.39 1.45
CA ILE A 40 -7.95 3.53 2.13
C ILE A 40 -6.95 4.17 1.17
N ARG A 41 -6.15 5.09 1.69
CA ARG A 41 -5.03 5.68 0.97
C ARG A 41 -3.77 4.94 1.36
N VAL A 42 -3.01 4.51 0.36
CA VAL A 42 -1.77 3.78 0.53
C VAL A 42 -0.68 4.55 -0.21
N THR A 43 0.38 4.90 0.49
CA THR A 43 1.56 5.55 -0.05
C THR A 43 2.70 4.55 0.00
N ALA A 44 3.21 4.16 -1.15
CA ALA A 44 4.35 3.26 -1.28
C ALA A 44 5.59 4.04 -1.69
N TYR A 45 6.71 3.78 -1.04
CA TYR A 45 7.99 4.40 -1.37
C TYR A 45 9.15 3.43 -1.14
N TRP A 46 10.25 3.66 -1.85
CA TRP A 46 11.44 2.82 -1.79
C TRP A 46 12.61 3.56 -1.16
N PRO A 47 12.87 3.38 0.15
CA PRO A 47 13.95 4.08 0.84
C PRO A 47 15.35 3.72 0.30
N ASP A 48 15.51 2.49 -0.20
CA ASP A 48 16.73 1.99 -0.83
C ASP A 48 16.72 2.15 -2.37
N GLY A 49 15.80 2.95 -2.91
CA GLY A 49 15.57 3.11 -4.35
C GLY A 49 14.95 1.87 -5.01
N ASP A 50 14.92 1.81 -6.33
CA ASP A 50 14.19 0.82 -7.14
C ASP A 50 14.61 -0.67 -6.94
N THR A 51 15.56 -0.94 -6.04
CA THR A 51 16.12 -2.27 -5.77
C THR A 51 15.65 -2.86 -4.43
N GLY A 52 15.05 -2.04 -3.55
CA GLY A 52 14.61 -2.44 -2.21
C GLY A 52 13.17 -2.95 -2.12
N GLU A 53 12.78 -3.41 -0.93
CA GLU A 53 11.37 -3.67 -0.62
C GLU A 53 10.62 -2.33 -0.44
N PRO A 54 9.40 -2.19 -0.98
CA PRO A 54 8.59 -1.00 -0.75
C PRO A 54 8.17 -0.92 0.72
N VAL A 55 8.21 0.29 1.27
CA VAL A 55 7.55 0.60 2.54
C VAL A 55 6.18 1.19 2.24
N TYR A 56 5.17 0.70 2.96
CA TYR A 56 3.78 1.13 2.80
C TYR A 56 3.35 1.95 4.01
N GLU A 57 2.86 3.15 3.74
CA GLU A 57 2.13 3.99 4.69
C GLU A 57 0.64 3.94 4.34
N VAL A 58 -0.20 3.67 5.33
CA VAL A 58 -1.63 3.43 5.13
C VAL A 58 -2.43 4.39 5.98
N GLU A 59 -3.28 5.17 5.34
CA GLU A 59 -4.12 6.17 6.00
C GLU A 59 -5.60 5.97 5.61
N PRO A 60 -6.54 6.20 6.54
CA PRO A 60 -7.95 6.21 6.21
C PRO A 60 -8.26 7.39 5.27
N GLU A 61 -8.86 7.13 4.10
CA GLU A 61 -9.34 8.21 3.26
C GLU A 61 -10.66 8.75 3.85
N SER A 62 -10.66 10.02 4.24
CA SER A 62 -11.79 10.68 4.91
C SER A 62 -12.79 11.30 3.94
#